data_AF-X0W080-F1
#
_entry.id   AF-X0W080-F1
#
_cell.length_a   1.000
_cell.length_b   1.000
_cell.length_c   1.000
_cell.angle_alpha   90.00
_cell.angle_beta   90.00
_cell.angle_gamma   90.00
#
_symmetry.space_group_name_H-M   'P 1'
#
loop_
_entity.id
_entity.type
_entity.pdbx_description
1 polymer ?
#
loop_
_entity_poly.entity_id
_entity_poly.type
_entity_poly.pdbx_seq_one_letter_code
_entity_poly.pdbx_strand_id
1 'polypeptide(L)'
;QAHSALRHLYSNRIYPCYIDRIREVLERWGGLWIIENVPGAPLRDPVQLCGSAFGLRVRRHRLFESNLPLRGTSCDHKAQGHPIDVSGTGGPRRNSQPGDHGGSRNKPRTIAEARAAMGIDWMTRYELSQAIPPVYAMYLAEQIVEAAMDCVPVKERRAGQRGLFMEATT
;
A
#
# COMPACT_ATOMS: atom_id res chain seq x y z
N GLN A 1 16.41 5.30 -0.33
CA GLN A 1 15.85 5.83 -1.59
C GLN A 1 15.66 7.34 -1.48
N ALA A 2 15.50 8.06 -2.61
CA ALA A 2 15.57 9.52 -2.74
C ALA A 2 14.64 10.32 -1.80
N HIS A 3 13.51 9.74 -1.39
CA HIS A 3 12.51 10.41 -0.54
C HIS A 3 12.41 9.81 0.87
N SER A 4 13.24 8.81 1.20
CA SER A 4 13.27 8.26 2.57
C SER A 4 13.89 9.26 3.53
N ALA A 5 13.33 9.38 4.75
CA ALA A 5 13.90 10.20 5.83
C ALA A 5 15.38 9.87 6.13
N LEU A 6 15.82 8.64 5.86
CA LEU A 6 17.20 8.21 6.04
C LEU A 6 18.16 8.70 4.95
N ARG A 7 17.67 9.34 3.87
CA ARG A 7 18.53 9.92 2.82
C ARG A 7 19.51 10.93 3.40
N HIS A 8 19.08 11.74 4.36
CA HIS A 8 19.92 12.79 4.96
C HIS A 8 21.14 12.23 5.71
N LEU A 9 21.12 10.95 6.10
CA LEU A 9 22.27 10.28 6.73
C LEU A 9 23.39 9.92 5.73
N TYR A 10 23.11 9.95 4.43
CA TYR A 10 24.05 9.63 3.37
C TYR A 10 24.07 10.75 2.33
N SER A 11 24.48 11.95 2.76
CA SER A 11 24.48 13.18 1.95
C SER A 11 25.29 13.08 0.65
N ASN A 12 26.27 12.19 0.60
CA ASN A 12 27.11 11.91 -0.58
C ASN A 12 26.46 10.97 -1.60
N ARG A 13 25.30 10.36 -1.30
CA ARG A 13 24.60 9.47 -2.23
C ARG A 13 23.47 10.21 -2.93
N ILE A 14 23.60 10.34 -4.24
CA ILE A 14 22.54 10.83 -5.12
C ILE A 14 21.68 9.63 -5.51
N TYR A 15 20.40 9.67 -5.16
CA TYR A 15 19.43 8.68 -5.58
C TYR A 15 18.57 9.29 -6.68
N PRO A 16 18.48 8.67 -7.87
CA PRO A 16 17.57 9.16 -8.91
C PRO A 16 16.12 9.22 -8.42
N CYS A 17 15.41 10.28 -8.78
CA CYS A 17 13.96 10.36 -8.63
C CYS A 17 13.33 9.73 -9.88
N TYR A 18 12.57 8.65 -9.71
CA TYR A 18 11.89 7.98 -10.81
C TYR A 18 10.39 8.28 -10.87
N ILE A 19 9.85 9.04 -9.91
CA ILE A 19 8.41 9.30 -9.81
C ILE A 19 7.90 9.97 -11.07
N ASP A 20 8.50 11.10 -11.48
CA ASP A 20 8.04 11.85 -12.65
C ASP A 20 8.17 11.05 -13.94
N ARG A 21 9.32 10.37 -14.13
CA ARG A 21 9.57 9.53 -15.31
C ARG A 21 8.57 8.38 -15.41
N ILE A 22 8.25 7.73 -14.30
CA ILE A 22 7.28 6.62 -14.28
C ILE A 22 5.87 7.14 -14.52
N ARG A 23 5.50 8.27 -13.90
CA ARG A 23 4.20 8.91 -14.13
C ARG A 23 3.98 9.23 -15.60
N GLU A 24 4.94 9.83 -16.29
CA GLU A 24 4.84 10.11 -17.73
C GLU A 24 4.63 8.84 -18.57
N VAL A 25 5.28 7.73 -18.21
CA VAL A 25 5.09 6.44 -18.89
C VAL A 25 3.69 5.90 -18.65
N LEU A 26 3.18 5.98 -17.43
CA LEU A 26 1.84 5.52 -17.06
C LEU A 26 0.74 6.37 -17.70
N GLU A 27 0.91 7.70 -17.73
CA GLU A 27 0.00 8.64 -18.41
C GLU A 27 -0.04 8.37 -19.92
N ARG A 28 1.10 8.12 -20.57
CA ARG A 28 1.15 7.73 -21.99
C ARG A 28 0.56 6.34 -22.26
N TRP A 29 0.70 5.41 -21.31
CA TRP A 29 0.12 4.07 -21.43
C TRP A 29 -1.42 4.10 -21.39
N GLY A 30 -2.01 5.05 -20.64
CA GLY A 30 -3.45 5.31 -20.65
C GLY A 30 -4.31 4.33 -19.85
N GLY A 31 -3.70 3.33 -19.19
CA GLY A 31 -4.40 2.42 -18.27
C GLY A 31 -4.58 2.99 -16.86
N LEU A 32 -5.25 2.20 -16.00
CA LEU A 32 -5.35 2.51 -14.56
C LEU A 32 -4.03 2.18 -13.86
N TRP A 33 -3.56 3.09 -13.02
CA TRP A 33 -2.27 2.94 -12.34
C TRP A 33 -2.31 3.47 -10.92
N ILE A 34 -1.41 2.94 -10.08
CA ILE A 34 -1.16 3.44 -8.73
C ILE A 34 0.36 3.55 -8.53
N ILE A 35 0.82 4.70 -8.03
CA ILE A 35 2.21 4.93 -7.60
C ILE A 35 2.23 4.99 -6.08
N GLU A 36 3.02 4.12 -5.45
CA GLU A 36 3.25 4.13 -4.01
C GLU A 36 4.56 4.85 -3.67
N ASN A 37 4.55 5.63 -2.59
CA ASN A 37 5.79 6.12 -1.97
C ASN A 37 5.62 6.48 -0.48
N VAL A 38 6.72 6.84 0.16
CA VAL A 38 6.74 7.32 1.54
C VAL A 38 6.16 8.75 1.67
N PRO A 39 5.64 9.12 2.86
CA PRO A 39 5.30 10.52 3.14
C PRO A 39 6.44 11.50 2.83
N GLY A 40 6.10 12.61 2.17
CA GLY A 40 7.06 13.64 1.73
C GLY A 40 7.61 13.43 0.31
N ALA A 41 7.26 12.34 -0.37
CA ALA A 41 7.51 12.20 -1.81
C ALA A 41 6.63 13.17 -2.61
N PRO A 42 7.10 13.66 -3.78
CA PRO A 42 6.37 14.58 -4.66
C PRO A 42 5.27 13.85 -5.45
N LEU A 43 4.31 13.30 -4.72
CA LEU A 43 3.10 12.69 -5.28
C LEU A 43 2.00 13.74 -5.45
N ARG A 44 1.17 13.59 -6.47
CA ARG A 44 0.02 14.45 -6.77
C ARG A 44 -1.22 13.90 -6.07
N ASP A 45 -1.87 14.73 -5.26
CA ASP A 45 -3.12 14.41 -4.52
C ASP A 45 -3.18 12.96 -3.95
N PRO A 46 -2.15 12.51 -3.19
CA PRO A 46 -2.10 11.12 -2.77
C PRO A 46 -3.03 10.86 -1.59
N VAL A 47 -3.58 9.65 -1.53
CA VAL A 47 -4.22 9.14 -0.31
C VAL A 47 -3.22 8.38 0.55
N GLN A 48 -3.45 8.37 1.86
CA GLN A 48 -2.60 7.63 2.80
C GLN A 48 -3.28 6.33 3.26
N LEU A 49 -2.52 5.23 3.30
CA LEU A 49 -2.89 4.02 4.05
C LEU A 49 -1.98 3.81 5.26
N CYS A 50 -2.55 3.31 6.36
CA CYS A 50 -1.82 2.99 7.59
C CYS A 50 -2.18 1.61 8.14
N GLY A 51 -1.19 0.84 8.58
CA GLY A 51 -1.36 -0.56 8.97
C GLY A 51 -2.29 -0.72 10.17
N SER A 52 -2.34 0.29 11.04
CA SER A 52 -3.26 0.34 12.17
C SER A 52 -4.73 0.23 11.74
N ALA A 53 -5.10 0.82 10.60
CA ALA A 53 -6.48 0.80 10.12
C ALA A 53 -6.93 -0.60 9.71
N PHE A 54 -5.97 -1.49 9.44
CA PHE A 54 -6.20 -2.88 9.05
C PHE A 54 -5.90 -3.86 10.19
N GLY A 55 -5.80 -3.37 11.43
CA GLY A 55 -5.48 -4.20 12.60
C GLY A 55 -4.06 -4.77 12.60
N LEU A 56 -3.18 -4.31 11.70
CA LEU A 56 -1.79 -4.77 11.68
C LEU A 56 -1.01 -4.17 12.84
N ARG A 57 0.05 -4.86 13.26
CA ARG A 57 0.95 -4.35 14.32
C ARG A 57 2.01 -3.39 13.79
N VAL A 58 1.89 -2.86 12.57
CA VAL A 58 2.83 -1.90 11.98
C VAL A 58 2.18 -0.53 11.79
N ARG A 59 2.95 0.55 12.03
CA ARG A 59 2.56 1.93 11.64
C ARG A 59 3.26 2.32 10.36
N ARG A 60 2.89 1.66 9.27
CA ARG A 60 3.52 1.85 7.95
C ARG A 60 2.70 2.80 7.10
N HIS A 61 2.87 4.09 7.31
CA HIS A 61 2.26 5.12 6.47
C HIS A 61 2.86 5.08 5.07
N ARG A 62 2.01 4.90 4.06
CA ARG A 62 2.36 5.02 2.64
C ARG A 62 1.33 5.85 1.91
N LEU A 63 1.82 6.62 0.96
CA LEU A 63 1.05 7.49 0.10
C LEU A 63 0.86 6.80 -1.25
N PHE A 64 -0.33 6.94 -1.81
CA PHE A 64 -0.74 6.34 -3.07
C PHE A 64 -1.34 7.41 -3.97
N GLU A 65 -0.69 7.65 -5.10
CA GLU A 65 -1.18 8.50 -6.19
C GLU A 65 -1.76 7.62 -7.30
N SER A 66 -2.83 8.06 -7.94
CA SER A 66 -3.48 7.33 -9.03
C SER A 66 -4.16 8.30 -10.00
N ASN A 67 -4.45 7.84 -11.22
CA ASN A 67 -5.39 8.51 -12.14
C ASN A 67 -6.86 8.21 -11.81
N LEU A 68 -7.13 7.35 -10.84
CA LEU A 68 -8.45 7.10 -10.27
C LEU A 68 -8.55 7.78 -8.90
N PRO A 69 -9.72 8.36 -8.53
CA PRO A 69 -9.96 8.77 -7.15
C PRO A 69 -9.84 7.57 -6.21
N LEU A 70 -8.89 7.64 -5.28
CA LEU A 70 -8.72 6.62 -4.25
C LEU A 70 -9.29 7.08 -2.92
N ARG A 71 -9.61 6.12 -2.06
CA ARG A 71 -10.00 6.31 -0.67
C ARG A 71 -8.85 5.88 0.23
N GLY A 72 -8.37 6.81 1.05
CA GLY A 72 -7.36 6.52 2.08
C GLY A 72 -7.96 5.95 3.37
N THR A 73 -7.12 5.75 4.37
CA THR A 73 -7.51 5.37 5.73
C THR A 73 -6.99 6.37 6.74
N SER A 74 -7.77 6.67 7.78
CA SER A 74 -7.27 7.34 8.98
C SER A 74 -6.40 6.39 9.83
N CYS A 75 -5.53 6.96 10.66
CA CYS A 75 -4.73 6.18 11.58
C CYS A 75 -5.55 5.82 12.83
N ASP A 76 -5.40 4.59 13.32
CA ASP A 76 -5.94 4.15 14.61
C ASP A 76 -4.81 3.73 15.55
N HIS A 77 -3.94 4.68 15.88
CA HIS A 77 -2.77 4.40 16.73
C HIS A 77 -3.14 4.15 18.19
N LYS A 78 -4.32 4.63 18.62
CA LYS A 78 -4.79 4.47 19.99
C LYS A 78 -5.27 3.04 20.24
N ALA A 79 -6.09 2.47 19.36
CA ALA A 79 -6.56 1.10 19.51
C ALA A 79 -5.50 0.05 19.19
N GLN A 80 -4.57 0.35 18.26
CA GLN A 80 -3.50 -0.57 17.84
C GLN A 80 -2.54 -0.93 19.00
N GLY A 81 -2.35 -0.03 19.96
CA GLY A 81 -1.30 -0.17 20.97
C GLY A 81 0.10 -0.03 20.36
N HIS A 82 1.07 -0.75 20.91
CA HIS A 82 2.48 -0.56 20.59
C HIS A 82 2.90 -1.26 19.28
N PRO A 83 3.44 -0.53 18.29
CA PRO A 83 3.75 -1.08 16.99
C PRO A 83 5.09 -1.82 16.96
N ILE A 84 5.19 -2.73 16.00
CA ILE A 84 6.42 -3.37 15.55
C ILE A 84 6.98 -2.57 14.37
N ASP A 85 8.24 -2.20 14.48
CA ASP A 85 8.98 -1.44 13.47
C ASP A 85 9.69 -2.40 12.49
N VAL A 86 9.00 -2.69 11.39
CA VAL A 86 9.52 -3.47 10.26
C VAL A 86 10.15 -2.54 9.21
N SER A 87 11.18 -1.79 9.63
CA SER A 87 11.96 -0.91 8.75
C SER A 87 13.47 -1.10 8.95
N GLY A 88 14.25 -0.96 7.87
CA GLY A 88 15.72 -1.01 7.87
C GLY A 88 16.35 -2.28 8.48
N THR A 89 17.69 -2.32 8.50
CA THR A 89 18.50 -3.32 9.24
C THR A 89 18.98 -2.81 10.59
N GLY A 90 18.58 -1.59 10.98
CA GLY A 90 19.06 -0.92 12.17
C GLY A 90 18.83 -1.74 13.43
N GLY A 91 19.90 -2.31 13.96
CA GLY A 91 19.93 -2.90 15.28
C GLY A 91 19.62 -1.87 16.38
N PRO A 92 19.69 -2.28 17.64
CA PRO A 92 19.17 -1.49 18.73
C PRO A 92 19.71 -0.04 18.79
N ARG A 93 18.85 0.99 18.63
CA ARG A 93 19.18 2.36 19.05
C ARG A 93 19.15 2.44 20.59
N ARG A 94 20.24 2.97 21.17
CA ARG A 94 20.41 3.17 22.63
C ARG A 94 19.57 4.30 23.21
N ASN A 95 19.13 5.26 22.37
CA ASN A 95 18.43 6.46 22.81
C ASN A 95 17.09 6.58 22.08
N SER A 96 16.01 6.09 22.68
CA SER A 96 14.64 6.32 22.22
C SER A 96 14.00 7.36 23.14
N GLN A 97 13.44 8.43 22.57
CA GLN A 97 12.63 9.39 23.34
C GLN A 97 11.22 8.84 23.60
N PRO A 98 10.51 9.26 24.66
CA PRO A 98 9.10 8.94 24.84
C PRO A 98 8.29 9.44 23.64
N GLY A 99 7.62 8.53 22.94
CA GLY A 99 6.90 8.82 21.67
C GLY A 99 7.67 8.43 20.40
N ASP A 100 8.95 8.05 20.52
CA ASP A 100 9.71 7.50 19.40
C ASP A 100 9.30 6.04 19.16
N HIS A 101 8.50 5.83 18.11
CA HIS A 101 8.12 4.49 17.67
C HIS A 101 9.16 3.84 16.76
N GLY A 102 10.26 4.55 16.44
CA GLY A 102 11.42 4.01 15.76
C GLY A 102 12.52 3.60 16.76
N GLY A 103 13.16 2.45 16.53
CA GLY A 103 14.32 2.02 17.32
C GLY A 103 14.20 0.65 17.98
N SER A 104 15.24 0.32 18.75
CA SER A 104 15.54 -1.02 19.30
C SER A 104 14.36 -1.79 19.86
N ARG A 105 13.55 -1.11 20.68
CA ARG A 105 12.50 -1.72 21.50
C ARG A 105 11.32 -2.22 20.68
N ASN A 106 11.17 -1.72 19.46
CA ASN A 106 10.03 -2.01 18.61
C ASN A 106 10.43 -2.92 17.44
N LYS A 107 11.71 -3.28 17.33
CA LYS A 107 12.17 -4.19 16.29
C LYS A 107 11.63 -5.59 16.54
N PRO A 108 11.18 -6.29 15.48
CA PRO A 108 10.77 -7.68 15.60
C PRO A 108 11.96 -8.54 16.01
N ARG A 109 11.77 -9.35 17.06
CA ARG A 109 12.78 -10.27 17.63
C ARG A 109 13.09 -11.41 16.66
N THR A 110 12.09 -11.89 15.94
CA THR A 110 12.23 -12.96 14.95
C THR A 110 11.74 -12.52 13.58
N ILE A 111 12.15 -13.22 12.52
CA ILE A 111 11.56 -13.03 11.19
C ILE A 111 10.07 -13.36 11.19
N ALA A 112 9.64 -14.38 11.95
CA ALA A 112 8.23 -14.75 12.10
C ALA A 112 7.39 -13.59 12.68
N GLU A 113 7.90 -12.88 13.68
CA GLU A 113 7.21 -11.71 14.23
C GLU A 113 7.11 -10.56 13.21
N ALA A 114 8.16 -10.33 12.42
CA ALA A 114 8.14 -9.31 11.35
C ALA A 114 7.11 -9.66 10.26
N ARG A 115 7.07 -10.93 9.86
CA ARG A 115 6.13 -11.50 8.89
C ARG A 115 4.69 -11.35 9.35
N ALA A 116 4.41 -11.77 10.59
CA ALA A 116 3.10 -11.63 11.20
C ALA A 116 2.66 -10.16 11.33
N ALA A 117 3.57 -9.25 11.69
CA ALA A 117 3.26 -7.83 11.84
C ALA A 117 2.88 -7.16 10.51
N MET A 118 3.44 -7.62 9.38
CA MET A 118 3.17 -7.12 8.03
C MET A 118 2.06 -7.89 7.30
N GLY A 119 1.65 -9.07 7.80
CA GLY A 119 0.76 -9.98 7.08
C GLY A 119 1.40 -10.61 5.84
N ILE A 120 2.70 -10.93 5.89
CA ILE A 120 3.47 -11.51 4.76
C ILE A 120 4.33 -12.65 5.30
N ASP A 121 4.10 -13.89 4.89
CA ASP A 121 4.81 -15.05 5.48
C ASP A 121 6.02 -15.56 4.66
N TRP A 122 6.19 -15.10 3.42
CA TRP A 122 7.23 -15.61 2.52
C TRP A 122 8.52 -14.76 2.46
N MET A 123 8.46 -13.47 2.80
CA MET A 123 9.59 -12.54 2.61
C MET A 123 10.67 -12.61 3.72
N THR A 124 11.89 -12.24 3.38
CA THR A 124 13.01 -12.00 4.30
C THR A 124 12.89 -10.65 5.02
N ARG A 125 13.70 -10.39 6.05
CA ARG A 125 13.70 -9.09 6.77
C ARG A 125 13.99 -7.91 5.84
N TYR A 126 14.91 -8.10 4.90
CA TYR A 126 15.29 -7.06 3.95
C TYR A 126 14.12 -6.71 3.04
N GLU A 127 13.48 -7.72 2.45
CA GLU A 127 12.32 -7.55 1.57
C GLU A 127 11.14 -6.91 2.31
N LEU A 128 10.80 -7.41 3.52
CA LEU A 128 9.75 -6.84 4.36
C LEU A 128 9.98 -5.35 4.67
N SER A 129 11.24 -4.95 4.84
CA SER A 129 11.58 -3.56 5.12
C SER A 129 11.20 -2.61 3.98
N GLN A 130 11.13 -3.12 2.74
CA GLN A 130 10.79 -2.36 1.54
C GLN A 130 9.33 -2.57 1.10
N ALA A 131 8.73 -3.72 1.41
CA ALA A 131 7.37 -4.08 0.97
C ALA A 131 6.24 -3.19 1.53
N ILE A 132 5.05 -3.26 0.95
CA ILE A 132 3.79 -2.84 1.57
C ILE A 132 3.01 -4.07 2.06
N PRO A 133 2.18 -3.97 3.12
CA PRO A 133 1.30 -5.06 3.53
C PRO A 133 0.35 -5.48 2.40
N PRO A 134 0.10 -6.78 2.17
CA PRO A 134 -0.78 -7.25 1.09
C PRO A 134 -2.21 -6.71 1.19
N VAL A 135 -2.69 -6.50 2.42
CA VAL A 135 -4.01 -5.89 2.67
C VAL A 135 -4.15 -4.50 2.05
N TYR A 136 -3.06 -3.73 1.90
CA TYR A 136 -3.11 -2.45 1.18
C TYR A 136 -3.39 -2.67 -0.30
N ALA A 137 -2.68 -3.62 -0.92
CA ALA A 137 -2.87 -3.93 -2.33
C ALA A 137 -4.28 -4.46 -2.59
N MET A 138 -4.83 -5.31 -1.71
CA MET A 138 -6.21 -5.78 -1.83
C MET A 138 -7.22 -4.62 -1.73
N TYR A 139 -7.09 -3.77 -0.71
CA TYR A 139 -7.99 -2.64 -0.50
C TYR A 139 -7.97 -1.62 -1.66
N LEU A 140 -6.82 -1.45 -2.31
CA LEU A 140 -6.71 -0.61 -3.50
C LEU A 140 -7.24 -1.31 -4.75
N ALA A 141 -7.00 -2.63 -4.88
CA ALA A 141 -7.49 -3.41 -6.02
C ALA A 141 -9.03 -3.47 -6.05
N GLU A 142 -9.69 -3.57 -4.90
CA GLU A 142 -11.16 -3.48 -4.80
C GLU A 142 -11.70 -2.18 -5.42
N GLN A 143 -11.03 -1.05 -5.17
CA GLN A 143 -11.41 0.24 -5.74
C GLN A 143 -11.18 0.32 -7.25
N ILE A 144 -10.11 -0.30 -7.75
CA ILE A 144 -9.84 -0.42 -9.19
C ILE A 144 -10.94 -1.25 -9.86
N VAL A 145 -11.32 -2.39 -9.27
CA VAL A 145 -12.36 -3.26 -9.82
C VAL A 145 -13.71 -2.55 -9.82
N GLU A 146 -14.08 -1.88 -8.72
CA GLU A 146 -15.30 -1.06 -8.62
C GLU A 146 -15.37 -0.03 -9.77
N ALA A 147 -14.31 0.76 -9.94
CA ALA A 147 -14.25 1.77 -10.99
C ALA A 147 -14.25 1.18 -12.42
N ALA A 148 -13.59 0.03 -12.63
CA ALA A 148 -13.59 -0.64 -13.93
C ALA A 148 -14.97 -1.21 -14.29
N MET A 149 -15.75 -1.67 -13.31
CA MET A 149 -17.10 -2.21 -13.52
C MET A 149 -18.12 -1.11 -13.86
N ASP A 150 -17.91 0.12 -13.38
CA ASP A 150 -18.74 1.27 -13.72
C ASP A 150 -18.52 1.78 -15.15
N CYS A 151 -17.39 1.44 -15.78
CA CYS A 151 -17.09 1.76 -17.17
C CYS A 151 -17.59 0.73 -18.19
N VAL A 152 -18.25 -0.37 -17.76
CA VAL A 152 -18.81 -1.35 -18.70
C VAL A 152 -20.15 -0.86 -19.25
N PRO A 153 -20.32 -0.69 -20.58
CA PRO A 153 -21.60 -0.31 -21.17
C PRO A 153 -22.70 -1.28 -20.76
N VAL A 154 -23.85 -0.74 -20.33
CA VAL A 154 -25.03 -1.47 -19.81
C VAL A 154 -25.60 -2.56 -20.77
N LYS A 155 -25.14 -2.63 -22.03
CA LYS A 155 -25.74 -3.46 -23.08
C LYS A 155 -25.61 -4.98 -22.91
N GLU A 156 -24.78 -5.50 -22.01
CA GLU A 156 -24.60 -6.95 -21.84
C GLU A 156 -25.32 -7.55 -20.62
N ARG A 157 -26.04 -6.74 -19.81
CA ARG A 157 -26.72 -7.24 -18.60
C ARG A 157 -28.11 -7.86 -18.82
N ARG A 158 -28.64 -7.91 -20.05
CA ARG A 158 -29.96 -8.53 -20.34
C ARG A 158 -30.00 -9.23 -21.71
N ALA A 159 -29.44 -10.44 -21.78
CA ALA A 159 -29.69 -11.36 -22.90
C ALA A 159 -29.81 -12.84 -22.46
N GLY A 160 -30.13 -13.11 -21.19
CA GLY A 160 -30.18 -14.48 -20.65
C GLY A 160 -31.53 -14.98 -20.13
N GLN A 161 -32.61 -14.18 -20.20
CA GLN A 161 -33.88 -14.55 -19.55
C GLN A 161 -35.12 -14.10 -20.31
N ARG A 162 -35.23 -14.35 -21.62
CA ARG A 162 -36.54 -14.44 -22.31
C ARG A 162 -36.45 -15.42 -23.47
N GLY A 163 -37.22 -16.50 -23.39
CA GLY A 163 -37.53 -17.33 -24.55
C GLY A 163 -37.37 -18.83 -24.33
N LEU A 164 -38.21 -19.43 -23.48
CA LEU A 164 -38.60 -20.83 -23.68
C LEU A 164 -40.10 -20.97 -23.41
N PHE A 165 -40.89 -20.43 -24.35
CA PHE A 165 -42.25 -20.89 -24.61
C PHE A 165 -42.27 -21.24 -26.10
N MET A 166 -42.26 -22.53 -26.41
CA MET A 166 -42.86 -23.06 -27.63
C MET A 166 -43.38 -24.46 -27.33
N GLU A 167 -44.67 -24.60 -27.63
CA GLU A 167 -45.49 -25.80 -27.59
C GLU A 167 -44.91 -26.94 -28.44
N ALA A 168 -45.18 -28.18 -28.04
CA ALA A 168 -45.21 -29.31 -28.96
C ALA A 168 -46.35 -30.25 -28.55
N THR A 169 -47.43 -30.13 -29.30
CA THR A 169 -48.53 -31.06 -29.52
C THR A 169 -48.04 -32.50 -29.69
N THR A 170 -48.68 -33.47 -29.03
CA THR A 170 -49.16 -34.74 -29.60
C THR A 170 -50.24 -35.29 -28.67
#